data_AF-A0A7X7RHU9-F1
#
_entry.id   AF-A0A7X7RHU9-F1
#
_cell.length_a   1.000
_cell.length_b   1.000
_cell.length_c   1.000
_cell.angle_alpha   90.00
_cell.angle_beta   90.00
_cell.angle_gamma   90.00
#
_symmetry.space_group_name_H-M   'P 1'
#
loop_
_entity.id
_entity.type
_entity.pdbx_description
1 polymer ?
#
loop_
_entity_poly.entity_id
_entity_poly.type
_entity_poly.pdbx_seq_one_letter_code
_entity_poly.pdbx_strand_id
1 'polypeptide(L)'
;MEHGKGKAPHRNPGGARLRAPSRGGAVLRRTALGALGAAALLLLLAWWVSAPPLAEAERYPAGLILRDVEGAILRVGLGPGDIDCRPVYRAAPEDWIVQAVLAAEDQRFYRHCGVDPRALLRAAWQNLASGRRLSGASTLTMQTIRLIVPRRRTW
;
A
#
# COMPACT_ATOMS: atom_id res chain seq x y z
N MET A 1 -74.82 -56.09 9.55
CA MET A 1 -73.71 -55.95 8.59
C MET A 1 -73.57 -54.45 8.34
N GLU A 2 -72.48 -53.72 8.57
CA GLU A 2 -71.06 -53.95 8.87
C GLU A 2 -70.60 -52.68 9.65
N HIS A 3 -69.91 -52.82 10.78
CA HIS A 3 -68.45 -52.63 10.89
C HIS A 3 -67.91 -51.23 10.53
N GLY A 4 -67.73 -50.41 11.57
CA GLY A 4 -66.39 -50.07 12.05
C GLY A 4 -65.59 -48.97 11.34
N LYS A 5 -65.10 -48.02 12.16
CA LYS A 5 -63.90 -47.14 12.06
C LYS A 5 -64.30 -45.72 12.44
N GLY A 6 -63.64 -44.98 13.32
CA GLY A 6 -62.40 -45.16 14.06
C GLY A 6 -62.08 -43.77 14.62
N LYS A 7 -61.89 -43.65 15.93
CA LYS A 7 -61.38 -42.41 16.56
C LYS A 7 -59.94 -42.18 16.08
N ALA A 8 -59.64 -40.96 15.64
CA ALA A 8 -58.28 -40.45 15.52
C ALA A 8 -58.23 -38.95 15.89
N PRO A 9 -57.09 -38.43 16.37
CA PRO A 9 -57.05 -37.53 17.52
C PRO A 9 -56.89 -36.05 17.18
N HIS A 10 -57.28 -35.23 18.16
CA HIS A 10 -57.02 -33.80 18.26
C HIS A 10 -55.55 -33.54 18.67
N ARG A 11 -54.79 -32.75 17.90
CA ARG A 11 -53.48 -32.09 18.23
C ARG A 11 -52.93 -31.48 16.92
N ASN A 12 -52.32 -30.30 16.81
CA ASN A 12 -52.07 -29.09 17.59
C ASN A 12 -51.47 -28.13 16.52
N PRO A 13 -51.73 -26.81 16.49
CA PRO A 13 -51.16 -25.95 15.45
C PRO A 13 -49.64 -25.89 15.62
N GLY A 14 -48.92 -26.15 14.54
CA GLY A 14 -47.46 -26.08 14.50
C GLY A 14 -46.99 -24.66 14.78
N GLY A 15 -46.68 -24.38 16.05
CA GLY A 15 -45.99 -23.16 16.44
C GLY A 15 -44.67 -23.05 15.69
N ALA A 16 -44.53 -22.00 14.90
CA ALA A 16 -43.26 -21.58 14.34
C ALA A 16 -42.27 -21.37 15.49
N ARG A 17 -41.35 -22.31 15.67
CA ARG A 17 -40.23 -22.14 16.58
C ARG A 17 -39.35 -21.02 16.04
N LEU A 18 -39.47 -19.83 16.60
CA LEU A 18 -38.49 -18.76 16.45
C LEU A 18 -37.15 -19.31 16.93
N ARG A 19 -36.28 -19.64 15.97
CA ARG A 19 -34.94 -20.17 16.21
C ARG A 19 -34.12 -19.03 16.83
N ALA A 20 -33.89 -19.09 18.15
CA ALA A 20 -33.11 -18.08 18.85
C ALA A 20 -31.72 -17.94 18.20
N PRO A 21 -31.20 -16.71 18.02
CA PRO A 21 -29.90 -16.50 17.40
C PRO A 21 -28.82 -17.17 18.26
N SER A 22 -27.98 -17.99 17.62
CA SER A 22 -26.92 -18.74 18.28
C SER A 22 -25.90 -17.78 18.91
N ARG A 23 -25.83 -17.78 20.24
CA ARG A 23 -24.89 -16.96 21.04
C ARG A 23 -23.42 -17.14 20.62
N GLY A 24 -23.06 -18.30 20.05
CA GLY A 24 -21.72 -18.59 19.54
C GLY A 24 -21.28 -17.72 18.36
N GLY A 25 -22.19 -17.31 17.48
CA GLY A 25 -21.87 -16.42 16.35
C GLY A 25 -21.56 -14.98 16.78
N ALA A 26 -22.14 -14.53 17.89
CA ALA A 26 -21.93 -13.18 18.42
C ALA A 26 -20.58 -13.04 19.15
N VAL A 27 -20.13 -14.08 19.86
CA VAL A 27 -18.81 -14.10 20.52
C VAL A 27 -17.69 -14.20 19.49
N LEU A 28 -17.83 -15.07 18.49
CA LEU A 28 -16.86 -15.24 17.40
C LEU A 28 -16.72 -13.96 16.55
N ARG A 29 -17.81 -13.22 16.34
CA ARG A 29 -17.79 -11.91 15.68
C ARG A 29 -17.07 -10.84 16.52
N ARG A 30 -17.29 -10.82 17.85
CA ARG A 30 -16.65 -9.85 18.75
C ARG A 30 -15.14 -10.06 18.86
N THR A 31 -14.68 -11.31 18.91
CA THR A 31 -13.24 -11.63 18.92
C THR A 31 -12.58 -11.32 17.58
N ALA A 32 -13.25 -11.58 16.45
CA ALA A 32 -12.76 -11.20 15.12
C ALA A 32 -12.65 -9.68 14.93
N LEU A 33 -13.64 -8.91 15.40
CA LEU A 33 -13.59 -7.44 15.41
C LEU A 33 -12.47 -6.90 16.32
N GLY A 34 -12.26 -7.51 17.48
CA GLY A 34 -11.15 -7.18 18.38
C GLY A 34 -9.78 -7.45 17.76
N ALA A 35 -9.62 -8.58 17.07
CA ALA A 35 -8.38 -8.93 16.37
C ALA A 35 -8.10 -7.99 15.19
N LEU A 36 -9.12 -7.60 14.41
CA LEU A 36 -8.98 -6.62 13.34
C LEU A 36 -8.61 -5.23 13.88
N GLY A 37 -9.21 -4.81 15.00
CA GLY A 37 -8.86 -3.56 15.66
C GLY A 37 -7.42 -3.55 16.17
N ALA A 38 -6.97 -4.64 16.80
CA ALA A 38 -5.59 -4.80 17.25
C ALA A 38 -4.59 -4.81 16.07
N ALA A 39 -4.91 -5.48 14.97
CA ALA A 39 -4.09 -5.48 13.76
C ALA A 39 -4.00 -4.09 13.12
N ALA A 40 -5.11 -3.36 13.04
CA ALA A 40 -5.12 -1.97 12.56
C ALA A 40 -4.28 -1.06 13.46
N LEU A 41 -4.38 -1.21 14.79
CA LEU A 41 -3.58 -0.45 15.75
C LEU A 41 -2.08 -0.76 15.61
N LEU A 42 -1.72 -2.03 15.44
CA LEU A 42 -0.34 -2.44 15.18
C LEU A 42 0.20 -1.87 13.87
N LEU A 43 -0.62 -1.84 12.81
CA LEU A 43 -0.25 -1.21 11.54
C LEU A 43 -0.07 0.31 11.68
N LEU A 44 -0.91 0.98 12.47
CA LEU A 44 -0.78 2.41 12.77
C LEU A 44 0.45 2.71 13.62
N LEU A 45 0.75 1.89 14.62
CA LEU A 45 1.96 1.98 15.43
C LEU A 45 3.21 1.72 14.58
N ALA A 46 3.18 0.69 13.75
CA ALA A 46 4.25 0.41 12.81
C ALA A 46 4.47 1.60 11.88
N TRP A 47 3.40 2.17 11.30
CA TRP A 47 3.47 3.38 10.48
C TRP A 47 4.10 4.56 11.22
N TRP A 48 3.71 4.78 12.49
CA TRP A 48 4.24 5.87 13.30
C TRP A 48 5.73 5.71 13.63
N VAL A 49 6.18 4.49 13.95
CA VAL A 49 7.57 4.18 14.28
C VAL A 49 8.47 4.10 13.03
N SER A 50 7.92 3.76 11.86
CA SER A 50 8.67 3.59 10.62
C SER A 50 8.72 4.84 9.73
N ALA A 51 8.53 6.03 10.32
CA ALA A 51 8.73 7.28 9.61
C ALA A 51 10.13 7.29 8.97
N PRO A 52 10.24 7.53 7.65
CA PRO A 52 11.53 7.54 6.99
C PRO A 52 12.41 8.63 7.63
N PRO A 53 13.71 8.37 7.85
CA PRO A 53 14.62 9.36 8.42
C PRO A 53 14.92 10.45 7.38
N LEU A 54 13.96 11.34 7.15
CA LEU A 54 14.06 12.42 6.16
C LEU A 54 15.23 13.37 6.47
N ALA A 55 15.57 13.55 7.74
CA ALA A 55 16.73 14.34 8.14
C ALA A 55 18.07 13.75 7.68
N GLU A 56 18.15 12.43 7.49
CA GLU A 56 19.34 11.76 6.94
C GLU A 56 19.34 11.84 5.41
N ALA A 57 18.15 11.86 4.78
CA ALA A 57 17.96 12.06 3.35
C ALA A 57 18.52 13.40 2.84
N GLU A 58 18.33 14.46 3.61
CA GLU A 58 18.80 15.81 3.27
C GLU A 58 20.33 15.92 3.31
N ARG A 59 21.00 15.00 4.02
CA ARG A 59 22.47 14.97 4.13
C ARG A 59 23.12 14.08 3.07
N TYR A 60 22.43 13.82 1.96
CA TYR A 60 22.99 12.97 0.91
C TYR A 60 24.34 13.54 0.48
N PRO A 61 25.43 12.76 0.56
CA PRO A 61 26.77 13.27 0.34
C PRO A 61 26.92 13.79 -1.08
N ALA A 62 27.04 15.11 -1.20
CA ALA A 62 27.20 15.79 -2.48
C ALA A 62 28.64 15.66 -2.98
N GLY A 63 28.79 15.48 -4.29
CA GLY A 63 30.08 15.54 -4.96
C GLY A 63 30.69 16.95 -4.91
N LEU A 64 32.02 17.03 -5.04
CA LEU A 64 32.74 18.30 -5.12
C LEU A 64 32.61 18.88 -6.53
N ILE A 65 32.09 20.10 -6.68
CA ILE A 65 32.14 20.81 -7.97
C ILE A 65 33.15 21.94 -7.85
N LEU A 66 34.25 21.85 -8.62
CA LEU A 66 35.22 22.93 -8.77
C LEU A 66 34.75 23.84 -9.90
N ARG A 67 34.59 25.13 -9.61
CA ARG A 67 34.22 26.16 -10.60
C ARG A 67 35.32 27.22 -10.66
N ASP A 68 35.47 27.86 -11.82
CA ASP A 68 36.25 29.10 -11.92
C ASP A 68 35.46 30.30 -11.37
N VAL A 69 36.05 31.50 -11.47
CA VAL A 69 35.43 32.73 -10.95
C VAL A 69 34.24 33.20 -11.79
N GLU A 70 34.21 32.82 -13.07
CA GLU A 70 33.09 33.02 -13.99
C GLU A 70 31.97 31.98 -13.82
N GLY A 71 32.19 30.95 -13.02
CA GLY A 71 31.23 29.88 -12.71
C GLY A 71 31.29 28.64 -13.62
N ALA A 72 32.22 28.60 -14.59
CA ALA A 72 32.42 27.45 -15.45
C ALA A 72 32.98 26.26 -14.66
N ILE A 73 32.54 25.06 -15.01
CA ILE A 73 32.91 23.85 -14.28
C ILE A 73 34.30 23.41 -14.72
N LEU A 74 35.24 23.39 -13.78
CA LEU A 74 36.60 22.89 -13.97
C LEU A 74 36.70 21.40 -13.65
N ARG A 75 35.97 20.93 -12.64
CA ARG A 75 35.97 19.52 -12.23
C ARG A 75 34.67 19.15 -11.51
N VAL A 76 34.20 17.92 -11.76
CA VAL A 76 33.15 17.28 -10.99
C VAL A 76 33.74 16.06 -10.29
N GLY A 77 33.74 16.06 -8.97
CA GLY A 77 33.97 14.90 -8.13
C GLY A 77 32.65 14.18 -7.91
N LEU A 78 32.65 12.85 -8.05
CA LEU A 78 31.46 12.04 -7.85
C LEU A 78 31.14 11.90 -6.36
N GLY A 79 29.85 11.82 -6.03
CA GLY A 79 29.40 11.46 -4.69
C GLY A 79 29.57 9.96 -4.43
N PRO A 80 29.28 9.48 -3.21
CA PRO A 80 29.32 8.07 -2.87
C PRO A 80 28.55 7.19 -3.85
N GLY A 81 29.20 6.10 -4.28
CA GLY A 81 28.67 5.20 -5.31
C GLY A 81 28.94 5.64 -6.75
N ASP A 82 29.88 6.57 -6.95
CA ASP A 82 30.28 7.10 -8.26
C ASP A 82 29.11 7.76 -9.02
N ILE A 83 28.20 8.41 -8.29
CA ILE A 83 27.00 9.03 -8.84
C ILE A 83 27.19 10.55 -8.92
N ASP A 84 26.87 11.11 -10.09
CA ASP A 84 26.73 12.55 -10.31
C ASP A 84 25.25 12.96 -10.19
N CYS A 85 24.86 13.52 -9.04
CA CYS A 85 23.51 14.02 -8.79
C CYS A 85 23.48 15.55 -8.90
N ARG A 86 23.43 16.07 -10.13
CA ARG A 86 23.24 17.51 -10.38
C ARG A 86 21.76 17.85 -10.59
N PRO A 87 21.21 18.86 -9.90
CA PRO A 87 19.92 19.42 -10.25
C PRO A 87 20.05 20.25 -11.53
N VAL A 88 20.13 19.56 -12.68
CA VAL A 88 20.21 20.19 -14.02
C VAL A 88 18.85 20.77 -14.44
N TYR A 89 17.78 20.26 -13.84
CA TYR A 89 16.41 20.58 -14.21
C TYR A 89 15.57 20.83 -12.97
N ARG A 90 14.91 21.98 -12.93
CA ARG A 90 13.89 22.31 -11.91
C ARG A 90 12.52 22.09 -12.54
N ALA A 91 11.94 20.94 -12.23
CA ALA A 91 10.64 20.54 -12.74
C ALA A 91 9.53 21.46 -12.21
N ALA A 92 8.68 21.96 -13.09
CA ALA A 92 7.38 22.55 -12.77
C ALA A 92 6.25 21.53 -13.05
N PRO A 93 5.14 21.55 -12.29
CA PRO A 93 4.03 20.61 -12.50
C PRO A 93 3.46 20.61 -13.93
N GLU A 94 3.45 21.76 -14.58
CA GLU A 94 2.99 21.97 -15.96
C GLU A 94 3.93 21.43 -17.03
N ASP A 95 5.16 21.05 -16.67
CA ASP A 95 6.12 20.57 -17.65
C ASP A 95 5.70 19.22 -18.25
N TRP A 96 5.82 19.11 -19.57
CA TRP A 96 5.41 17.90 -20.31
C TRP A 96 6.13 16.65 -19.80
N ILE A 97 7.39 16.77 -19.37
CA ILE A 97 8.17 15.64 -18.85
C ILE A 97 7.62 15.16 -17.51
N VAL A 98 7.14 16.07 -16.65
CA VAL A 98 6.48 15.71 -15.40
C VAL A 98 5.19 14.96 -15.70
N GLN A 99 4.39 15.48 -16.64
CA GLN A 99 3.16 14.82 -17.06
C GLN A 99 3.42 13.43 -17.67
N ALA A 100 4.49 13.27 -18.45
CA ALA A 100 4.88 11.98 -19.02
C ALA A 100 5.30 10.97 -17.93
N VAL A 101 6.10 11.39 -16.95
CA VAL A 101 6.51 10.54 -15.83
C VAL A 101 5.31 10.14 -14.97
N LEU A 102 4.42 11.08 -14.65
CA LEU A 102 3.18 10.79 -13.93
C LEU A 102 2.31 9.80 -14.72
N ALA A 103 2.16 9.99 -16.03
CA ALA A 103 1.35 9.11 -16.86
C ALA A 103 1.89 7.67 -16.94
N ALA A 104 3.21 7.52 -16.93
CA ALA A 104 3.90 6.24 -17.07
C ALA A 104 4.07 5.50 -15.73
N GLU A 105 4.49 6.20 -14.68
CA GLU A 105 4.88 5.59 -13.41
C GLU A 105 3.77 5.67 -12.35
N ASP A 106 3.05 6.79 -12.27
CA ASP A 106 2.13 7.05 -11.16
C ASP A 106 0.98 8.00 -11.53
N GLN A 107 0.01 7.47 -12.28
CA GLN A 107 -1.12 8.24 -12.84
C GLN A 107 -2.00 8.88 -11.77
N ARG A 108 -1.94 8.37 -10.53
CA ARG A 108 -2.78 8.84 -9.42
C ARG A 108 -1.96 9.47 -8.31
N PHE A 109 -0.75 9.91 -8.62
CA PHE A 109 0.17 10.54 -7.68
C PHE A 109 -0.51 11.55 -6.74
N TYR A 110 -1.23 12.52 -7.32
CA TYR A 110 -1.93 13.57 -6.56
C TYR A 110 -3.20 13.11 -5.82
N ARG A 111 -3.62 11.86 -6.00
CA ARG A 111 -4.85 11.29 -5.42
C ARG A 111 -4.55 10.29 -4.30
N HIS A 112 -3.29 10.13 -3.90
CA HIS A 112 -2.90 9.22 -2.84
C HIS A 112 -1.77 9.78 -1.96
N CYS A 113 -1.70 9.34 -0.72
CA CYS A 113 -0.70 9.77 0.25
C CYS A 113 0.55 8.86 0.19
N GLY A 114 1.16 8.74 -0.99
CA GLY A 114 2.38 7.96 -1.24
C GLY A 114 2.21 6.45 -1.40
N VAL A 115 1.10 5.85 -0.94
CA VAL A 115 0.73 4.46 -1.27
C VAL A 115 -0.58 4.47 -2.02
N ASP A 116 -0.67 3.75 -3.14
CA ASP A 116 -1.89 3.59 -3.91
C ASP A 116 -2.57 2.24 -3.63
N PRO A 117 -3.66 2.19 -2.82
CA PRO A 117 -4.33 0.93 -2.50
C PRO A 117 -4.99 0.29 -3.73
N ARG A 118 -5.47 1.09 -4.68
CA ARG A 118 -6.12 0.58 -5.90
C ARG A 118 -5.09 -0.01 -6.85
N ALA A 119 -3.92 0.60 -7.01
CA ALA A 119 -2.83 0.02 -7.80
C ALA A 119 -2.30 -1.26 -7.12
N LEU A 120 -2.18 -1.27 -5.80
CA LEU A 120 -1.79 -2.45 -5.04
C LEU A 120 -2.76 -3.62 -5.23
N LEU A 121 -4.07 -3.38 -5.05
CA LEU A 121 -5.09 -4.40 -5.23
C LEU A 121 -5.15 -4.91 -6.67
N ARG A 122 -5.09 -4.01 -7.66
CA ARG A 122 -5.07 -4.36 -9.08
C ARG A 122 -3.84 -5.20 -9.43
N ALA A 123 -2.67 -4.80 -8.99
CA ALA A 123 -1.43 -5.53 -9.23
C ALA A 123 -1.44 -6.90 -8.54
N ALA A 124 -1.91 -6.97 -7.29
CA ALA A 124 -2.05 -8.23 -6.58
C ALA A 124 -2.99 -9.19 -7.32
N TRP A 125 -4.17 -8.70 -7.73
CA TRP A 125 -5.13 -9.49 -8.49
C TRP A 125 -4.55 -10.00 -9.81
N GLN A 126 -3.92 -9.12 -10.60
CA GLN A 126 -3.33 -9.49 -11.89
C GLN A 126 -2.17 -10.48 -11.76
N ASN A 127 -1.32 -10.30 -10.74
CA ASN A 127 -0.19 -11.19 -10.51
C ASN A 127 -0.63 -12.58 -10.00
N LEU A 128 -1.67 -12.62 -9.15
CA LEU A 128 -2.27 -13.88 -8.69
C LEU A 128 -2.98 -14.61 -9.84
N ALA A 129 -3.80 -13.90 -10.62
CA ALA A 129 -4.56 -14.48 -11.72
C ALA A 129 -3.66 -15.02 -12.85
N SER A 130 -2.49 -14.42 -13.05
CA SER A 130 -1.55 -14.83 -14.11
C SER A 130 -0.44 -15.76 -13.64
N GLY A 131 -0.30 -15.98 -12.33
CA GLY A 131 0.79 -16.77 -11.74
C GLY A 131 2.19 -16.17 -11.93
N ARG A 132 2.31 -14.94 -12.45
CA ARG A 132 3.58 -14.25 -12.72
C ARG A 132 3.45 -12.75 -12.44
N ARG A 133 4.56 -12.04 -12.30
CA ARG A 133 4.52 -10.57 -12.11
C ARG A 133 4.21 -9.88 -13.44
N LEU A 134 2.96 -9.44 -13.62
CA LEU A 134 2.49 -8.65 -14.77
C LEU A 134 2.41 -7.15 -14.46
N SER A 135 2.06 -6.76 -13.23
CA SER A 135 1.90 -5.35 -12.85
C SER A 135 2.68 -5.01 -11.59
N GLY A 136 3.27 -3.82 -11.60
CA GLY A 136 3.82 -3.15 -10.42
C GLY A 136 2.74 -2.38 -9.65
N ALA A 137 3.02 -2.11 -8.37
CA ALA A 137 2.21 -1.26 -7.48
C ALA A 137 3.03 -0.12 -6.85
N SER A 138 4.28 0.05 -7.29
CA SER A 138 5.19 1.07 -6.76
C SER A 138 4.72 2.46 -7.15
N THR A 139 4.75 3.40 -6.21
CA THR A 139 4.48 4.82 -6.45
C THR A 139 5.79 5.59 -6.58
N LEU A 140 5.73 6.81 -7.11
CA LEU A 140 6.91 7.69 -7.14
C LEU A 140 7.44 7.95 -5.73
N THR A 141 6.57 8.09 -4.73
CA THR A 141 6.99 8.26 -3.32
C THR A 141 7.82 7.07 -2.82
N MET A 142 7.40 5.83 -3.11
CA MET A 142 8.17 4.63 -2.73
C MET A 142 9.53 4.58 -3.43
N GLN A 143 9.56 4.95 -4.73
CA GLN A 143 10.80 5.01 -5.49
C GLN A 143 11.76 6.06 -4.91
N THR A 144 11.26 7.26 -4.60
CA THR A 144 12.04 8.34 -3.98
C THR A 144 12.61 7.92 -2.62
N ILE A 145 11.81 7.28 -1.76
CA ILE A 145 12.29 6.74 -0.48
C ILE A 145 13.42 5.72 -0.70
N ARG A 146 13.30 4.86 -1.71
CA ARG A 146 14.34 3.86 -2.02
C ARG A 146 15.66 4.50 -2.51
N LEU A 147 15.59 5.64 -3.19
CA LEU A 147 16.79 6.38 -3.63
C LEU A 147 17.48 7.08 -2.45
N ILE A 148 16.68 7.60 -1.53
CA ILE A 148 17.12 8.34 -0.35
C ILE A 148 17.74 7.41 0.70
N VAL A 149 17.13 6.26 0.98
CA VAL A 149 17.58 5.37 2.05
C VAL A 149 18.78 4.55 1.57
N PRO A 150 19.98 4.75 2.13
CA PRO A 150 21.18 4.04 1.69
C PRO A 150 21.01 2.53 1.91
N ARG A 151 20.97 1.77 0.82
CA ARG A 151 21.02 0.31 0.88
C ARG A 151 22.40 -0.16 0.43
N ARG A 152 23.04 -1.02 1.23
CA ARG A 152 24.23 -1.75 0.79
C ARG A 152 23.84 -2.53 -0.47
N ARG A 153 24.49 -2.24 -1.60
CA ARG A 153 24.41 -3.11 -2.77
C ARG A 153 25.14 -4.40 -2.42
N THR A 154 24.39 -5.46 -2.15
CA THR A 154 24.93 -6.82 -2.14
C THR A 154 25.10 -7.24 -3.60
N TRP A 155 26.32 -7.64 -3.95
CA TRP A 155 26.70 -8.14 -5.27
C TRP A 155 25.96 -9.42 -5.63
#